data_AF-A0A3A8KW32-F1
#
_entry.id   AF-A0A3A8KW32-F1
#
_cell.length_a   1.000
_cell.length_b   1.000
_cell.length_c   1.000
_cell.angle_alpha   90.00
_cell.angle_beta   90.00
_cell.angle_gamma   90.00
#
_symmetry.space_group_name_H-M   'P 1'
#
loop_
_entity.id
_entity.type
_entity.pdbx_description
1 polymer ?
#
loop_
_entity_poly.entity_id
_entity_poly.type
_entity_poly.pdbx_seq_one_letter_code
_entity_poly.pdbx_strand_id
1 'polypeptide(L)'
;MRALCWNGVNDLRVETVPDPEIVNPHDAILRVTMSATCGSDPHFIDSYLPTMKPGAIINKGLTLRTAQQHGQKYMHRLREHVVKGELDPAFLATHRFSLEDAPKGYELFKKKEDGCGRAVFTS
;
A
#
# COMPACT_ATOMS: atom_id res chain seq x y z
N MET A 1 4.84 -15.35 6.31
CA MET A 1 4.04 -15.74 5.13
C MET A 1 4.59 -16.98 4.42
N ARG A 2 3.80 -17.64 3.57
CA ARG A 2 4.31 -18.71 2.67
C ARG A 2 4.89 -18.08 1.40
N ALA A 3 6.05 -18.55 0.93
CA ALA A 3 6.72 -18.04 -0.27
C ALA A 3 7.39 -19.18 -1.07
N LEU A 4 7.52 -19.00 -2.39
CA LEU A 4 8.34 -19.88 -3.24
C LEU A 4 9.80 -19.41 -3.13
N CYS A 5 10.65 -20.27 -2.58
CA CYS A 5 12.05 -20.02 -2.32
C CYS A 5 12.93 -20.88 -3.22
N TRP A 6 14.01 -20.28 -3.71
CA TRP A 6 15.11 -20.99 -4.35
C TRP A 6 16.11 -21.44 -3.30
N ASN A 7 16.49 -22.72 -3.32
CA ASN A 7 17.39 -23.35 -2.34
C ASN A 7 18.66 -23.93 -2.95
N GLY A 8 18.82 -23.81 -4.26
CA GLY A 8 19.92 -24.39 -5.00
C GLY A 8 19.50 -24.71 -6.42
N VAL A 9 20.46 -25.16 -7.22
CA VAL A 9 20.21 -25.57 -8.61
C VAL A 9 19.10 -26.61 -8.63
N ASN A 10 18.06 -26.37 -9.41
CA ASN A 10 16.89 -27.24 -9.52
C ASN A 10 16.14 -27.51 -8.20
N ASP A 11 16.31 -26.66 -7.18
CA ASP A 11 15.66 -26.84 -5.88
C ASP A 11 14.78 -25.64 -5.53
N LEU A 12 13.49 -25.75 -5.87
CA LEU A 12 12.45 -24.80 -5.48
C LEU A 12 11.54 -25.41 -4.42
N ARG A 13 11.28 -24.66 -3.35
CA ARG A 13 10.43 -25.11 -2.23
C ARG A 13 9.48 -24.02 -1.80
N VAL A 14 8.30 -24.41 -1.31
CA VAL A 14 7.42 -23.47 -0.62
C VAL A 14 7.77 -23.50 0.87
N GLU A 15 8.21 -22.35 1.39
CA GLU A 15 8.66 -22.22 2.77
C GLU A 15 7.83 -21.19 3.52
N THR A 16 7.86 -21.28 4.86
CA THR A 16 7.34 -20.24 5.74
C THR A 16 8.47 -19.28 6.08
N VAL A 17 8.33 -18.03 5.65
CA VAL A 17 9.29 -16.94 5.86
C VAL A 17 8.66 -15.84 6.72
N PRO A 18 9.43 -14.94 7.35
CA PRO A 18 8.88 -13.77 8.02
C PRO A 18 7.95 -12.95 7.10
N ASP A 19 6.96 -12.28 7.70
CA ASP A 19 6.16 -11.33 6.94
C ASP A 19 7.03 -10.11 6.53
N PRO A 20 6.79 -9.51 5.35
CA PRO A 20 7.58 -8.37 4.91
C PRO A 20 7.31 -7.15 5.77
N GLU A 21 8.36 -6.35 5.98
CA GLU A 21 8.32 -5.09 6.72
C GLU A 21 8.82 -3.92 5.85
N ILE A 22 8.41 -2.70 6.18
CA ILE A 22 8.89 -1.48 5.52
C ILE A 22 10.26 -1.15 6.14
N VAL A 23 11.31 -1.12 5.31
CA VAL A 23 12.68 -0.82 5.77
C VAL A 23 13.07 0.62 5.43
N ASN A 24 12.62 1.12 4.29
CA ASN A 24 12.88 2.48 3.81
C ASN A 24 11.58 3.29 3.64
N PRO A 25 11.64 4.63 3.71
CA PRO A 25 10.46 5.49 3.56
C PRO A 25 9.69 5.35 2.24
N HIS A 26 10.29 4.76 1.22
CA HIS A 26 9.72 4.57 -0.11
C HIS A 26 9.33 3.12 -0.42
N ASP A 27 9.42 2.22 0.55
CA ASP A 27 9.03 0.82 0.36
C ASP A 27 7.49 0.68 0.35
N ALA A 28 7.01 -0.33 -0.37
CA ALA A 28 5.62 -0.73 -0.34
C ALA A 28 5.51 -2.24 -0.18
N ILE A 29 4.61 -2.68 0.71
CA ILE A 29 4.26 -4.09 0.87
C ILE A 29 3.09 -4.40 -0.05
N LEU A 30 3.29 -5.32 -1.00
CA LEU A 30 2.26 -5.74 -1.95
C LEU A 30 1.80 -7.17 -1.68
N ARG A 31 0.48 -7.39 -1.72
CA ARG A 31 -0.09 -8.74 -1.71
C ARG A 31 -0.16 -9.26 -3.14
N VAL A 32 0.65 -10.27 -3.45
CA VAL A 32 0.56 -11.00 -4.71
C VAL A 32 -0.66 -11.93 -4.63
N THR A 33 -1.64 -11.71 -5.51
CA THR A 33 -2.86 -12.54 -5.60
C THR A 33 -2.78 -13.59 -6.70
N MET A 34 -1.91 -13.37 -7.69
CA MET A 34 -1.69 -14.26 -8.81
C MET A 34 -0.27 -14.04 -9.34
N SER A 35 0.39 -15.12 -9.75
CA SER A 35 1.69 -15.12 -10.44
C SER A 35 1.68 -16.23 -11.48
N ALA A 36 2.50 -16.11 -12.52
CA ALA A 36 2.62 -17.10 -13.59
C ALA A 36 4.09 -17.35 -13.89
N THR A 37 4.43 -18.58 -14.25
CA THR A 37 5.78 -18.93 -14.70
C THR A 37 6.08 -18.31 -16.06
N CYS A 38 7.28 -17.79 -16.24
CA CYS A 38 7.77 -17.25 -17.52
C CYS A 38 8.85 -18.15 -18.12
N GLY A 39 9.05 -18.07 -19.44
CA GLY A 39 10.17 -18.75 -20.12
C GLY A 39 11.55 -18.29 -19.64
N SER A 40 11.63 -17.18 -18.89
CA SER A 40 12.85 -16.71 -18.25
C SER A 40 13.15 -17.40 -16.90
N ASP A 41 12.17 -18.06 -16.29
CA ASP A 41 12.30 -18.65 -14.95
C ASP A 41 13.39 -19.72 -14.83
N PRO A 42 13.63 -20.57 -15.85
CA PRO A 42 14.73 -21.53 -15.83
C PRO A 42 16.10 -20.89 -15.58
N HIS A 43 16.34 -19.65 -16.01
CA HIS A 43 17.62 -18.96 -15.74
C HIS A 43 17.90 -18.76 -14.24
N PHE A 44 16.85 -18.68 -13.40
CA PHE A 44 16.99 -18.63 -11.95
C PHE A 44 17.25 -20.02 -11.35
N ILE A 45 16.74 -21.07 -11.99
CA ILE A 45 16.72 -22.44 -11.48
C ILE A 45 18.01 -23.19 -11.87
N ASP A 46 18.54 -22.92 -13.07
CA ASP A 46 19.65 -23.64 -13.71
C ASP A 46 21.03 -22.99 -13.47
N SER A 47 21.19 -22.22 -12.39
CA SER A 47 22.50 -21.66 -11.95
C SER A 47 23.07 -20.48 -12.76
N TYR A 48 22.25 -19.77 -13.54
CA TYR A 48 22.72 -18.61 -14.34
C TYR A 48 22.91 -17.32 -13.52
N LEU A 49 22.56 -17.33 -12.22
CA LEU A 49 22.70 -16.21 -11.30
C LEU A 49 23.61 -16.57 -10.11
N PRO A 50 24.93 -16.36 -10.23
CA PRO A 50 25.90 -16.79 -9.21
C PRO A 50 25.75 -16.08 -7.85
N THR A 51 24.97 -15.00 -7.79
CA THR A 51 24.74 -14.21 -6.57
C THR A 51 23.47 -14.61 -5.80
N MET A 52 22.69 -15.58 -6.32
CA MET A 52 21.51 -16.11 -5.64
C MET A 52 21.91 -16.84 -4.35
N LYS A 53 21.20 -16.55 -3.26
CA LYS A 53 21.38 -17.25 -1.98
C LYS A 53 20.20 -18.21 -1.74
N PRO A 54 20.44 -19.39 -1.15
CA PRO A 54 19.36 -20.24 -0.66
C PRO A 54 18.39 -19.46 0.23
N GLY A 55 17.09 -19.72 0.08
CA GLY A 55 16.00 -18.97 0.73
C GLY A 55 15.54 -17.72 -0.03
N ALA A 56 16.12 -17.40 -1.20
CA ALA A 56 15.69 -16.25 -1.99
C ALA A 56 14.27 -16.46 -2.56
N ILE A 57 13.39 -15.48 -2.33
CA ILE A 57 12.01 -15.50 -2.82
C ILE A 57 11.96 -15.04 -4.29
N ILE A 58 11.43 -15.87 -5.17
CA ILE A 58 11.36 -15.61 -6.62
C ILE A 58 9.90 -15.38 -7.10
N ASN A 59 9.73 -15.01 -8.38
CA ASN A 59 8.43 -14.95 -9.06
C ASN A 59 7.38 -14.03 -8.40
N LYS A 60 7.78 -12.79 -8.11
CA LYS A 60 6.87 -11.73 -7.65
C LYS A 60 6.17 -11.08 -8.84
N GLY A 61 5.30 -11.80 -9.54
CA GLY A 61 4.44 -11.25 -10.60
C GLY A 61 3.55 -10.12 -10.07
N LEU A 62 4.10 -8.91 -9.93
CA LEU A 62 3.42 -7.77 -9.32
C LEU A 62 2.44 -7.17 -10.34
N THR A 63 1.17 -7.15 -9.97
CA THR A 63 0.18 -6.32 -10.66
C THR A 63 0.01 -5.02 -9.89
N LEU A 64 0.53 -3.92 -10.43
CA LEU A 64 0.30 -2.58 -9.89
C LEU A 64 -0.98 -2.01 -10.51
N ARG A 65 -2.01 -1.77 -9.69
CA ARG A 65 -3.21 -1.04 -10.10
C ARG A 65 -3.16 0.37 -9.53
N THR A 66 -3.00 1.36 -10.40
CA THR A 66 -3.00 2.78 -10.03
C THR A 66 -4.32 3.42 -10.45
N ALA A 67 -4.90 4.25 -9.59
CA ALA A 67 -6.06 5.09 -9.87
C ALA A 67 -6.24 6.11 -8.74
N GLN A 68 -7.01 7.16 -9.00
CA GLN A 68 -7.61 7.94 -7.92
C GLN A 68 -8.56 7.05 -7.10
N GLN A 69 -8.70 7.34 -5.80
CA GLN A 69 -9.59 6.58 -4.92
C GLN A 69 -11.02 6.57 -5.49
N HIS A 70 -11.60 5.37 -5.66
CA HIS A 70 -12.95 5.23 -6.22
C HIS A 70 -14.04 5.54 -5.16
N GLY A 71 -14.17 6.81 -4.78
CA GLY A 71 -15.05 7.30 -3.70
C GLY A 71 -16.47 6.74 -3.76
N GLN A 72 -17.12 6.85 -4.91
CA GLN A 72 -18.53 6.44 -5.09
C GLN A 72 -18.78 4.96 -4.78
N LYS A 73 -17.80 4.08 -5.05
CA LYS A 73 -17.93 2.63 -4.83
C LYS A 73 -17.93 2.29 -3.34
N TYR A 74 -17.14 3.03 -2.55
CA TYR A 74 -16.95 2.74 -1.14
C TYR A 74 -17.84 3.58 -0.21
N MET A 75 -18.43 4.67 -0.73
CA MET A 75 -19.21 5.61 0.07
C MET A 75 -20.35 4.96 0.85
N HIS A 76 -21.10 4.04 0.22
CA HIS A 76 -22.21 3.34 0.88
C HIS A 76 -21.74 2.56 2.12
N ARG A 77 -20.69 1.74 1.97
CA ARG A 77 -20.12 0.95 3.08
C ARG A 77 -19.53 1.85 4.17
N LEU A 78 -18.78 2.89 3.79
CA LEU A 78 -18.18 3.80 4.76
C LEU A 78 -19.26 4.51 5.59
N ARG A 79 -20.35 4.95 4.95
CA ARG A 79 -21.48 5.55 5.65
C ARG A 79 -22.12 4.60 6.65
N GLU A 80 -22.29 3.33 6.31
CA GLU A 80 -22.85 2.33 7.25
C GLU A 80 -22.01 2.21 8.53
N HIS A 81 -20.68 2.15 8.39
CA HIS A 81 -19.78 2.12 9.55
C HIS A 81 -19.90 3.39 10.41
N VAL A 82 -20.02 4.56 9.78
CA VAL A 82 -20.22 5.83 10.51
C VAL A 82 -21.55 5.82 11.28
N VAL A 83 -22.64 5.40 10.63
CA VAL A 83 -23.97 5.34 11.26
C VAL A 83 -24.01 4.34 12.43
N LYS A 84 -23.26 3.23 12.33
CA LYS A 84 -23.13 2.24 13.41
C LYS A 84 -22.18 2.68 14.54
N GLY A 85 -21.47 3.80 14.38
CA GLY A 85 -20.46 4.25 15.34
C GLY A 85 -19.14 3.46 15.29
N GLU A 86 -18.94 2.64 14.26
CA GLU A 86 -17.72 1.85 14.06
C GLU A 86 -16.58 2.70 13.45
N LEU A 87 -16.90 3.87 12.90
CA LEU A 87 -15.96 4.80 12.29
C LEU A 87 -16.35 6.25 12.62
N ASP A 88 -15.46 6.98 13.29
CA ASP A 88 -15.59 8.43 13.48
C ASP A 88 -14.54 9.16 12.62
N PRO A 89 -14.93 9.84 11.52
CA PRO A 89 -14.02 10.60 10.70
C PRO A 89 -13.77 12.02 11.22
N ALA A 90 -14.38 12.45 12.33
CA ALA A 90 -14.31 13.83 12.80
C ALA A 90 -12.87 14.31 13.08
N PHE A 91 -11.98 13.41 13.51
CA PHE A 91 -10.57 13.73 13.74
C PHE A 91 -9.84 14.21 12.47
N LEU A 92 -10.35 13.88 11.28
CA LEU A 92 -9.78 14.35 10.02
C LEU A 92 -9.98 15.86 9.85
N ALA A 93 -11.04 16.44 10.41
CA ALA A 93 -11.38 17.86 10.31
C ALA A 93 -10.56 18.70 11.30
N THR A 94 -9.26 18.81 11.06
CA THR A 94 -8.31 19.45 12.00
C THR A 94 -8.58 20.94 12.25
N HIS A 95 -9.02 21.67 11.22
CA HIS A 95 -9.25 23.11 11.30
C HIS A 95 -10.61 23.45 10.69
N ARG A 96 -11.33 24.38 11.33
CA ARG A 96 -12.63 24.86 10.88
C ARG A 96 -12.56 26.35 10.60
N PHE A 97 -13.04 26.75 9.44
CA PHE A 97 -13.09 28.13 8.99
C PHE A 97 -14.52 28.46 8.59
N SER A 98 -14.90 29.74 8.68
CA SER A 98 -16.09 30.21 7.97
C SER A 98 -15.85 30.18 6.46
N LEU A 99 -16.92 30.29 5.67
CA LEU A 99 -16.78 30.34 4.21
C LEU A 99 -16.01 31.59 3.75
N GLU A 100 -16.14 32.72 4.46
CA GLU A 100 -15.41 33.97 4.18
C GLU A 100 -13.90 33.82 4.41
N ASP A 101 -13.51 32.99 5.38
CA ASP A 101 -12.11 32.70 5.70
C ASP A 101 -11.53 31.54 4.89
N ALA A 102 -12.26 31.03 3.89
CA ALA A 102 -11.80 29.91 3.08
C ALA A 102 -10.39 30.11 2.47
N PRO A 103 -10.04 31.30 1.92
CA PRO A 103 -8.68 31.54 1.40
C PRO A 103 -7.58 31.32 2.44
N LYS A 104 -7.80 31.70 3.71
CA LYS A 104 -6.83 31.48 4.79
C LYS A 104 -6.68 29.99 5.08
N GLY A 105 -7.79 29.25 5.12
CA GLY A 105 -7.75 27.80 5.34
C GLY A 105 -7.00 27.05 4.23
N TYR A 106 -7.16 27.48 2.96
CA TYR A 106 -6.37 26.92 1.86
C TYR A 106 -4.87 27.21 1.98
N GLU A 107 -4.49 28.43 2.35
CA GLU A 107 -3.08 28.79 2.55
C GLU A 107 -2.45 27.97 3.70
N LEU A 108 -3.15 27.85 4.82
CA LEU A 108 -2.70 27.09 5.98
C LEU A 108 -2.55 25.59 5.65
N PHE A 109 -3.50 25.00 4.91
CA PHE A 109 -3.39 23.62 4.41
C PHE A 109 -2.22 23.43 3.44
N LYS A 110 -2.03 24.38 2.51
CA LYS A 110 -0.93 24.33 1.52
C LYS A 110 0.43 24.39 2.19
N LYS A 111 0.60 25.23 3.20
CA LYS A 111 1.86 25.42 3.93
C LYS A 111 2.11 24.34 5.00
N LYS A 112 1.11 23.53 5.33
CA LYS A 112 1.14 22.51 6.40
C LYS A 112 1.52 23.13 7.76
N GLU A 113 1.06 24.34 7.99
CA GLU A 113 1.25 25.05 9.26
C GLU A 113 0.23 24.57 10.30
N ASP A 114 0.57 24.75 11.57
CA ASP A 114 -0.31 24.44 12.71
C ASP A 114 -0.85 22.98 12.73
N GLY A 115 -0.12 22.05 12.11
CA GLY A 115 -0.56 20.65 12.03
C GLY A 115 -1.81 20.43 11.15
N CYS A 116 -2.10 21.33 10.20
CA CYS A 116 -3.29 21.23 9.37
C CYS A 116 -3.28 20.02 8.41
N GLY A 117 -4.04 18.99 8.78
CA GLY A 117 -4.34 17.85 7.92
C GLY A 117 -5.55 18.05 7.01
N ARG A 118 -6.54 18.85 7.44
CA ARG A 118 -7.72 19.23 6.64
C ARG A 118 -8.30 20.54 7.16
N ALA A 119 -8.50 21.49 6.25
CA ALA A 119 -9.37 22.64 6.45
C ALA A 119 -10.80 22.29 6.03
N VAL A 120 -11.75 22.54 6.93
CA VAL A 120 -13.20 22.37 6.69
C VAL A 120 -13.87 23.74 6.77
N PHE A 121 -14.75 24.02 5.82
CA PHE A 121 -15.44 25.30 5.70
C PHE A 121 -16.91 25.12 6.04
N THR A 122 -17.41 25.95 6.96
CA THR A 122 -18.80 25.95 7.39
C THR A 122 -19.43 27.31 7.06
N SER A 123 -20.64 27.30 6.52
CA SER A 123 -21.45 28.50 6.28
C SER A 123 -22.04 29.06 7.57
#